data_AF-A0A956J0R4-F1
#
_entry.id   AF-A0A956J0R4-F1
#
_cell.length_a   1.000
_cell.length_b   1.000
_cell.length_c   1.000
_cell.angle_alpha   90.00
_cell.angle_beta   90.00
_cell.angle_gamma   90.00
#
_symmetry.space_group_name_H-M   'P 1'
#
loop_
_entity.id
_entity.type
_entity.pdbx_description
1 polymer ?
#
loop_
_entity_poly.entity_id
_entity_poly.type
_entity_poly.pdbx_seq_one_letter_code
_entity_poly.pdbx_strand_id
1 'polypeptide(L)'
;MANEDNGSNRTDLREVPVDWEALEDAFENNAPEVHSYLHLDTGEVLRVVDGIADPDMHARIAADDSYMRIDPVSSREQYRWMERFIPMVDESELRDRLTAAIDGKGAFRRFKDVLMSYGPERERWFAFRSERLRVFMEAWLAAHALKPVARPAAPSQPPKEAAPISQEQLTGRRVRNAESLRKQLKEVAETLGSRDLDKVLTFAEFVRARRVARSYAQRHDGVEGGVEESDHDSDHGELDDDSAPPSSTEASSAR
;
A
#
# COMPACT_ATOMS: atom_id res chain seq x y z
N MET A 1 -31.71 57.50 -0.65
CA MET A 1 -32.39 56.20 -0.44
C MET A 1 -31.44 55.14 -0.95
N ALA A 2 -31.06 54.18 -0.12
CA ALA A 2 -30.32 53.01 -0.56
C ALA A 2 -31.31 51.92 -0.97
N ASN A 3 -30.89 51.04 -1.89
CA ASN A 3 -31.32 49.65 -2.01
C ASN A 3 -30.37 48.98 -3.01
N GLU A 4 -29.21 48.55 -2.52
CA GLU A 4 -28.40 47.55 -3.20
C GLU A 4 -28.95 46.18 -2.77
N ASP A 5 -29.65 45.51 -3.68
CA ASP A 5 -30.33 44.23 -3.46
C ASP A 5 -30.21 43.44 -4.78
N ASN A 6 -29.46 42.35 -4.88
CA ASN A 6 -29.43 41.18 -3.99
C ASN A 6 -28.04 40.51 -4.00
N GLY A 7 -27.65 39.90 -2.88
CA GLY A 7 -26.35 39.25 -2.73
C GLY A 7 -26.25 37.87 -3.38
N SER A 8 -25.06 37.57 -3.90
CA SER A 8 -24.48 36.23 -4.07
C SER A 8 -25.41 35.01 -3.94
N ASN A 9 -25.92 34.50 -5.06
CA ASN A 9 -26.22 33.06 -5.15
C ASN A 9 -24.89 32.27 -5.20
N ARG A 10 -24.16 32.28 -4.09
CA ARG A 10 -23.09 31.32 -3.83
C ARG A 10 -23.78 29.98 -3.66
N THR A 11 -23.44 29.00 -4.50
CA THR A 11 -23.81 27.60 -4.27
C THR A 11 -23.43 27.23 -2.84
N ASP A 12 -24.40 26.88 -2.00
CA ASP A 12 -24.15 26.52 -0.60
C ASP A 12 -23.48 25.15 -0.57
N LEU A 13 -22.14 25.17 -0.60
CA LEU A 13 -21.32 23.97 -0.60
C LEU A 13 -21.49 23.23 0.73
N ARG A 14 -21.95 21.98 0.68
CA ARG A 14 -22.04 21.12 1.87
C ARG A 14 -20.64 20.88 2.40
N GLU A 15 -20.38 21.23 3.65
CA GLU A 15 -19.12 20.89 4.30
C GLU A 15 -19.11 19.38 4.58
N VAL A 16 -18.12 18.68 4.03
CA VAL A 16 -17.95 17.24 4.16
C VAL A 16 -16.57 16.98 4.78
N PRO A 17 -16.47 16.26 5.91
CA PRO A 17 -15.20 15.77 6.42
C PRO A 17 -14.51 14.93 5.34
N VAL A 18 -13.24 15.19 5.01
CA VAL A 18 -12.52 14.35 4.02
C VAL A 18 -11.25 13.74 4.62
N ASP A 19 -11.15 12.43 4.41
CA ASP A 19 -9.95 11.62 4.57
C ASP A 19 -9.38 11.37 3.18
N TRP A 20 -8.26 12.04 2.92
CA TRP A 20 -7.67 12.09 1.59
C TRP A 20 -6.94 10.80 1.22
N GLU A 21 -6.50 10.00 2.19
CA GLU A 21 -5.91 8.69 1.93
C GLU A 21 -7.00 7.71 1.49
N ALA A 22 -8.09 7.60 2.27
CA ALA A 22 -9.20 6.72 1.93
C ALA A 22 -9.92 7.14 0.63
N LEU A 23 -10.01 8.45 0.35
CA LEU A 23 -10.57 8.96 -0.90
C LEU A 23 -9.65 8.69 -2.09
N GLU A 24 -8.33 8.88 -1.97
CA GLU A 24 -7.37 8.57 -3.03
C GLU A 24 -7.38 7.08 -3.39
N ASP A 25 -7.45 6.21 -2.39
CA ASP A 25 -7.52 4.75 -2.54
C ASP A 25 -8.80 4.30 -3.27
N ALA A 26 -9.89 5.06 -3.13
CA ALA A 26 -11.12 4.87 -3.91
C ALA A 26 -11.00 5.40 -5.34
N PHE A 27 -10.33 6.53 -5.57
CA PHE A 27 -10.15 7.10 -6.92
C PHE A 27 -9.11 6.35 -7.78
N GLU A 28 -8.15 5.62 -7.18
CA GLU A 28 -7.28 4.71 -7.95
C GLU A 28 -8.05 3.46 -8.42
N ASN A 29 -8.93 2.91 -7.59
CA ASN A 29 -9.44 1.55 -7.80
C ASN A 29 -10.45 1.43 -8.96
N ASN A 30 -10.01 0.80 -10.05
CA ASN A 30 -10.81 0.51 -11.25
C ASN A 30 -11.22 -0.97 -11.38
N ALA A 31 -11.16 -1.77 -10.30
CA ALA A 31 -11.65 -3.15 -10.32
C ALA A 31 -13.19 -3.15 -10.47
N PRO A 32 -13.76 -3.80 -11.51
CA PRO A 32 -15.19 -3.70 -11.81
C PRO A 32 -16.10 -4.28 -10.71
N GLU A 33 -15.58 -5.21 -9.91
CA GLU A 33 -16.24 -5.83 -8.76
C GLU A 33 -16.16 -4.99 -7.47
N VAL A 34 -15.54 -3.80 -7.50
CA VAL A 34 -15.36 -2.93 -6.33
C VAL A 34 -15.99 -1.56 -6.55
N HIS A 35 -16.89 -1.19 -5.63
CA HIS A 35 -17.60 0.09 -5.66
C HIS A 35 -17.32 0.86 -4.36
N SER A 36 -16.99 2.15 -4.47
CA SER A 36 -16.66 3.00 -3.31
C SER A 36 -17.68 4.11 -3.15
N TYR A 37 -18.02 4.47 -1.91
CA TYR A 37 -19.04 5.46 -1.58
C TYR A 37 -18.54 6.39 -0.46
N LEU A 38 -18.65 7.70 -0.63
CA LEU A 38 -18.36 8.70 0.39
C LEU A 38 -19.61 8.98 1.23
N HIS A 39 -19.57 8.72 2.53
CA HIS A 39 -20.59 9.17 3.47
C HIS A 39 -20.40 10.66 3.76
N LEU A 40 -21.40 11.47 3.44
CA LEU A 40 -21.31 12.92 3.38
C LEU A 40 -21.24 13.63 4.75
N ASP A 41 -21.61 12.96 5.85
CA ASP A 41 -21.60 13.53 7.20
C ASP A 41 -20.38 13.10 8.04
N THR A 42 -19.93 11.85 7.89
CA THR A 42 -18.75 11.32 8.59
C THR A 42 -17.46 11.47 7.78
N GLY A 43 -17.59 11.62 6.47
CA GLY A 43 -16.47 11.54 5.53
C GLY A 43 -15.95 10.13 5.28
N GLU A 44 -16.63 9.09 5.76
CA GLU A 44 -16.17 7.70 5.63
C GLU A 44 -16.25 7.21 4.18
N VAL A 45 -15.23 6.50 3.71
CA VAL A 45 -15.20 5.91 2.37
C VAL A 45 -15.50 4.42 2.48
N LEU A 46 -16.76 4.07 2.28
CA LEU A 46 -17.25 2.70 2.32
C LEU A 46 -16.92 1.98 1.01
N ARG A 47 -16.11 0.91 1.10
CA ARG A 47 -15.78 0.02 -0.03
C ARG A 47 -16.62 -1.25 0.02
N VAL A 48 -17.36 -1.52 -1.04
CA VAL A 48 -18.21 -2.71 -1.21
C VAL A 48 -17.66 -3.55 -2.36
N VAL A 49 -17.67 -4.88 -2.19
CA VAL A 49 -17.09 -5.83 -3.16
C VAL A 49 -18.12 -6.89 -3.52
N ASP A 50 -18.39 -7.04 -4.82
CA ASP A 50 -19.36 -8.00 -5.35
C ASP A 50 -19.01 -9.45 -4.93
N GLY A 51 -20.02 -10.21 -4.52
CA GLY A 51 -19.86 -11.60 -4.08
C GLY A 51 -19.20 -11.80 -2.70
N ILE A 52 -18.69 -10.74 -2.07
CA ILE A 52 -18.28 -10.71 -0.65
C ILE A 52 -19.36 -10.01 0.20
N ALA A 53 -19.90 -8.90 -0.31
CA ALA A 53 -20.99 -8.17 0.33
C ALA A 53 -22.32 -8.92 0.27
N ASP A 54 -23.25 -8.51 1.15
CA ASP A 54 -24.66 -8.89 1.07
C ASP A 54 -25.27 -8.35 -0.25
N PRO A 55 -26.06 -9.13 -1.01
CA PRO A 55 -26.64 -8.69 -2.28
C PRO A 55 -27.47 -7.40 -2.17
N ASP A 56 -28.16 -7.19 -1.05
CA ASP A 56 -29.00 -6.00 -0.83
C ASP A 56 -28.18 -4.78 -0.37
N MET A 57 -26.88 -4.95 -0.06
CA MET A 57 -26.01 -3.85 0.41
C MET A 57 -25.93 -2.71 -0.61
N HIS A 58 -25.82 -3.05 -1.90
CA HIS A 58 -25.79 -2.05 -2.97
C HIS A 58 -27.11 -1.29 -3.11
N ALA A 59 -28.24 -1.99 -3.02
CA ALA A 59 -29.56 -1.37 -3.08
C ALA A 59 -29.82 -0.47 -1.86
N ARG A 60 -29.34 -0.86 -0.68
CA ARG A 60 -29.46 -0.07 0.56
C ARG A 60 -28.62 1.20 0.53
N ILE A 61 -27.35 1.12 0.09
CA ILE A 61 -26.47 2.30 -0.01
C ILE A 61 -26.95 3.24 -1.11
N ALA A 62 -27.43 2.71 -2.25
CA ALA A 62 -27.99 3.52 -3.34
C ALA A 62 -29.37 4.15 -3.03
N ALA A 63 -29.98 3.80 -1.88
CA ALA A 63 -31.23 4.37 -1.38
C ALA A 63 -31.02 5.26 -0.14
N ASP A 64 -29.78 5.55 0.24
CA ASP A 64 -29.42 6.40 1.38
C ASP A 64 -28.69 7.65 0.87
N ASP A 65 -29.39 8.79 0.85
CA ASP A 65 -28.89 10.10 0.41
C ASP A 65 -27.67 10.60 1.23
N SER A 66 -27.33 9.91 2.33
CA SER A 66 -26.11 10.15 3.10
C SER A 66 -24.84 9.66 2.40
N TYR A 67 -24.95 8.82 1.35
CA TYR A 67 -23.83 8.24 0.59
C TYR A 67 -23.79 8.73 -0.86
N MET A 68 -22.60 9.12 -1.32
CA MET A 68 -22.33 9.49 -2.71
C MET A 68 -21.38 8.47 -3.34
N ARG A 69 -21.78 7.83 -4.45
CA ARG A 69 -20.92 6.93 -5.21
C ARG A 69 -19.70 7.69 -5.74
N ILE A 70 -18.51 7.16 -5.50
CA ILE A 70 -17.25 7.67 -6.06
C ILE A 70 -17.02 6.99 -7.40
N ASP A 71 -16.88 7.78 -8.47
CA ASP A 71 -16.45 7.28 -9.77
C ASP A 71 -14.91 7.42 -9.88
N PRO A 72 -14.16 6.30 -10.01
CA PRO A 72 -12.71 6.33 -9.96
C PRO A 72 -12.11 6.99 -11.21
N VAL A 73 -10.87 7.51 -11.10
CA VAL A 73 -10.17 8.05 -12.27
C VAL A 73 -9.91 6.90 -13.23
N SER A 74 -10.54 6.96 -14.41
CA SER A 74 -10.54 5.85 -15.37
C SER A 74 -9.13 5.33 -15.69
N SER A 75 -8.99 4.01 -15.86
CA SER A 75 -7.72 3.37 -16.22
C SER A 75 -7.02 4.00 -17.44
N ARG A 76 -7.76 4.62 -18.38
CA ARG A 76 -7.15 5.33 -19.52
C ARG A 76 -6.42 6.62 -19.13
N GLU A 77 -6.90 7.35 -18.12
CA GLU A 77 -6.20 8.55 -17.64
C GLU A 77 -5.05 8.18 -16.69
N GLN A 78 -5.20 7.14 -15.86
CA GLN A 78 -4.08 6.60 -15.09
C GLN A 78 -2.95 6.06 -15.98
N TYR A 79 -3.28 5.43 -17.12
CA TYR A 79 -2.30 5.00 -18.12
C TYR A 79 -1.53 6.20 -18.68
N ARG A 80 -2.21 7.30 -19.01
CA ARG A 80 -1.57 8.56 -19.43
C ARG A 80 -0.65 9.15 -18.38
N TRP A 81 -0.86 8.87 -17.10
CA TRP A 81 0.07 9.29 -16.06
C TRP A 81 1.36 8.46 -16.12
N MET A 82 1.27 7.15 -16.38
CA MET A 82 2.44 6.31 -16.63
C MET A 82 3.20 6.79 -17.89
N GLU A 83 2.51 7.07 -19.00
CA GLU A 83 3.08 7.65 -20.23
C GLU A 83 3.80 9.00 -19.96
N ARG A 84 3.24 9.85 -19.10
CA ARG A 84 3.83 11.16 -18.73
C ARG A 84 4.95 11.06 -17.70
N PHE A 85 4.98 10.02 -16.86
CA PHE A 85 6.00 9.83 -15.83
C PHE A 85 7.32 9.32 -16.41
N ILE A 86 7.25 8.33 -17.31
CA ILE A 86 8.42 7.62 -17.85
C ILE A 86 9.49 8.57 -18.45
N PRO A 87 9.16 9.62 -19.23
CA PRO A 87 10.16 10.57 -19.75
C PRO A 87 10.87 11.40 -18.68
N MET A 88 10.34 11.47 -17.45
CA MET A 88 10.94 12.21 -16.33
C MET A 88 11.93 11.37 -15.51
N VAL A 89 11.99 10.06 -15.75
CA VAL A 89 12.93 9.16 -15.08
C VAL A 89 14.30 9.39 -15.70
N ASP A 90 15.28 9.77 -14.89
CA ASP A 90 16.62 10.15 -15.35
C ASP A 90 17.44 8.93 -15.81
N GLU A 91 17.37 7.83 -15.04
CA GLU A 91 18.04 6.56 -15.31
C GLU A 91 17.51 5.90 -16.59
N SER A 92 18.40 5.70 -17.58
CA SER A 92 18.02 5.18 -18.89
C SER A 92 17.53 3.73 -18.85
N GLU A 93 18.18 2.83 -18.10
CA GLU A 93 17.75 1.43 -18.04
C GLU A 93 16.34 1.31 -17.45
N LEU A 94 16.06 2.03 -16.35
CA LEU A 94 14.74 2.05 -15.74
C LEU A 94 13.70 2.65 -16.70
N ARG A 95 14.01 3.78 -17.35
CA ARG A 95 13.11 4.42 -18.33
C ARG A 95 12.75 3.47 -19.48
N ASP A 96 13.73 2.74 -20.03
CA ASP A 96 13.50 1.77 -21.11
C ASP A 96 12.69 0.56 -20.60
N ARG A 97 13.00 0.05 -19.40
CA ARG A 97 12.25 -1.04 -18.74
C ARG A 97 10.80 -0.65 -18.46
N LEU A 98 10.54 0.57 -18.01
CA LEU A 98 9.17 1.07 -17.80
C LEU A 98 8.43 1.28 -19.13
N THR A 99 9.11 1.79 -20.17
CA THR A 99 8.56 1.93 -21.52
C THR A 99 8.08 0.57 -22.05
N ALA A 100 8.90 -0.47 -21.94
CA ALA A 100 8.51 -1.84 -22.30
C ALA A 100 7.42 -2.42 -21.36
N ALA A 101 7.44 -2.06 -20.07
CA ALA A 101 6.47 -2.57 -19.11
C ALA A 101 5.03 -2.12 -19.38
N ILE A 102 4.82 -0.93 -19.99
CA ILE A 102 3.47 -0.40 -20.22
C ILE A 102 2.75 -0.95 -21.45
N ASP A 103 3.42 -1.65 -22.37
CA ASP A 103 2.75 -2.14 -23.59
C ASP A 103 1.80 -3.34 -23.35
N GLY A 104 0.60 -3.27 -23.92
CA GLY A 104 -0.37 -4.37 -23.91
C GLY A 104 -0.93 -4.79 -22.54
N LYS A 105 -1.58 -5.96 -22.52
CA LYS A 105 -2.33 -6.45 -21.34
C LYS A 105 -1.44 -6.60 -20.11
N GLY A 106 -1.83 -5.99 -19.00
CA GLY A 106 -1.13 -6.09 -17.71
C GLY A 106 -0.16 -4.94 -17.39
N ALA A 107 -0.15 -3.87 -18.20
CA ALA A 107 0.66 -2.66 -18.04
C ALA A 107 0.85 -2.20 -16.59
N PHE A 108 -0.25 -1.90 -15.89
CA PHE A 108 -0.25 -1.44 -14.50
C PHE A 108 0.51 -2.35 -13.54
N ARG A 109 0.37 -3.68 -13.69
CA ARG A 109 1.08 -4.64 -12.84
C ARG A 109 2.58 -4.59 -13.14
N ARG A 110 2.98 -4.77 -14.40
CA ARG A 110 4.42 -4.77 -14.77
C ARG A 110 5.12 -3.45 -14.45
N PHE A 111 4.44 -2.33 -14.63
CA PHE A 111 4.97 -1.01 -14.26
C PHE A 111 5.24 -0.91 -12.75
N LYS A 112 4.28 -1.34 -11.91
CA LYS A 112 4.49 -1.45 -10.46
C LYS A 112 5.58 -2.47 -10.11
N ASP A 113 5.61 -3.65 -10.77
CA ASP A 113 6.61 -4.70 -10.55
C ASP A 113 8.04 -4.21 -10.85
N VAL A 114 8.23 -3.41 -11.91
CA VAL A 114 9.53 -2.80 -12.22
C VAL A 114 9.92 -1.80 -11.13
N LEU A 115 9.01 -0.91 -10.72
CA LEU A 115 9.28 0.08 -9.66
C LEU A 115 9.57 -0.55 -8.28
N MET A 116 9.15 -1.79 -8.01
CA MET A 116 9.50 -2.49 -6.77
C MET A 116 11.02 -2.69 -6.57
N SER A 117 11.83 -2.64 -7.63
CA SER A 117 13.29 -2.68 -7.55
C SER A 117 13.96 -1.30 -7.39
N TYR A 118 13.21 -0.19 -7.55
CA TYR A 118 13.76 1.17 -7.63
C TYR A 118 13.04 2.07 -6.62
N GLY A 119 13.40 1.95 -5.34
CA GLY A 119 12.75 2.61 -4.20
C GLY A 119 12.47 4.12 -4.39
N PRO A 120 13.48 4.95 -4.74
CA PRO A 120 13.30 6.40 -4.94
C PRO A 120 12.34 6.74 -6.10
N GLU A 121 12.41 6.00 -7.21
CA GLU A 121 11.55 6.24 -8.38
C GLU A 121 10.12 5.74 -8.17
N ARG A 122 9.93 4.68 -7.36
CA ARG A 122 8.63 4.28 -6.83
C ARG A 122 7.99 5.40 -6.01
N GLU A 123 8.78 6.11 -5.20
CA GLU A 123 8.32 7.24 -4.39
C GLU A 123 8.06 8.49 -5.22
N ARG A 124 8.90 8.81 -6.23
CA ARG A 124 8.61 9.84 -7.24
C ARG A 124 7.31 9.54 -7.99
N TRP A 125 7.09 8.28 -8.40
CA TRP A 125 5.84 7.85 -9.04
C TRP A 125 4.62 8.05 -8.13
N PHE A 126 4.71 7.63 -6.86
CA PHE A 126 3.60 7.82 -5.92
C PHE A 126 3.28 9.30 -5.72
N ALA A 127 4.27 10.17 -5.47
CA ALA A 127 4.05 11.60 -5.32
C ALA A 127 3.41 12.22 -6.59
N PHE A 128 3.93 11.90 -7.77
CA PHE A 128 3.39 12.34 -9.06
C PHE A 128 1.94 11.87 -9.30
N ARG A 129 1.61 10.64 -8.92
CA ARG A 129 0.26 10.07 -9.03
C ARG A 129 -0.70 10.74 -8.04
N SER A 130 -0.31 10.89 -6.77
CA SER A 130 -1.11 11.51 -5.72
C SER A 130 -1.38 13.00 -5.98
N GLU A 131 -0.42 13.75 -6.54
CA GLU A 131 -0.64 15.13 -7.03
C GLU A 131 -1.79 15.18 -8.06
N ARG A 132 -1.84 14.21 -9.00
CA ARG A 132 -2.89 14.15 -10.03
C ARG A 132 -4.23 13.71 -9.45
N LEU A 133 -4.24 12.70 -8.59
CA LEU A 133 -5.45 12.27 -7.87
C LEU A 133 -6.02 13.40 -7.01
N ARG A 134 -5.17 14.21 -6.36
CA ARG A 134 -5.59 15.38 -5.59
C ARG A 134 -6.42 16.36 -6.43
N VAL A 135 -5.94 16.74 -7.61
CA VAL A 135 -6.66 17.63 -8.53
C VAL A 135 -7.99 17.02 -8.99
N PHE A 136 -8.03 15.71 -9.28
CA PHE A 136 -9.27 15.01 -9.64
C PHE A 136 -10.27 14.94 -8.47
N MET A 137 -9.81 14.66 -7.25
CA MET A 137 -10.64 14.63 -6.04
C MET A 137 -11.24 16.00 -5.73
N GLU A 138 -10.44 17.07 -5.79
CA GLU A 138 -10.92 18.44 -5.55
C GLU A 138 -11.92 18.89 -6.62
N ALA A 139 -11.65 18.60 -7.90
CA ALA A 139 -12.58 18.90 -8.98
C ALA A 139 -13.89 18.11 -8.87
N TRP A 140 -13.85 16.83 -8.47
CA TRP A 140 -15.03 16.01 -8.24
C TRP A 140 -15.85 16.51 -7.05
N LEU A 141 -15.22 16.82 -5.91
CA LEU A 141 -15.89 17.39 -4.74
C LEU A 141 -16.60 18.70 -5.11
N ALA A 142 -15.89 19.62 -5.78
CA ALA A 142 -16.46 20.90 -6.21
C ALA A 142 -17.62 20.74 -7.20
N ALA A 143 -17.54 19.79 -8.14
CA ALA A 143 -18.60 19.49 -9.09
C ALA A 143 -19.88 18.95 -8.43
N HIS A 144 -19.76 18.28 -7.29
CA HIS A 144 -20.87 17.77 -6.47
C HIS A 144 -21.31 18.76 -5.37
N ALA A 145 -20.88 20.02 -5.45
CA ALA A 145 -21.12 21.06 -4.45
C ALA A 145 -20.66 20.69 -3.02
N LEU A 146 -19.59 19.89 -2.91
CA LEU A 146 -18.99 19.49 -1.63
C LEU A 146 -17.75 20.34 -1.35
N LYS A 147 -17.70 20.94 -0.16
CA LYS A 147 -16.51 21.60 0.37
C LYS A 147 -15.79 20.63 1.32
N PRO A 148 -14.58 20.14 0.99
CA PRO A 148 -13.83 19.35 1.94
C PRO A 148 -13.44 20.20 3.16
N VAL A 149 -13.77 19.71 4.35
CA VAL A 149 -13.19 20.17 5.61
C VAL A 149 -12.26 19.10 6.16
N ALA A 150 -11.27 19.50 6.96
CA ALA A 150 -10.40 18.55 7.64
C ALA A 150 -11.29 17.63 8.50
N ARG A 151 -11.26 16.31 8.26
CA ARG A 151 -11.99 15.38 9.13
C ARG A 151 -11.47 15.62 10.56
N PRO A 152 -12.35 15.91 11.56
CA PRO A 152 -11.89 15.99 12.93
C PRO A 152 -11.23 14.66 13.25
N ALA A 153 -9.98 14.70 13.73
CA ALA A 153 -9.25 13.50 14.06
C ALA A 153 -10.10 12.69 15.07
N ALA A 154 -10.67 11.57 14.61
CA ALA A 154 -11.45 10.70 15.47
C ALA A 154 -10.59 10.40 16.68
N PRO A 155 -11.06 10.67 17.92
CA PRO A 155 -10.20 10.79 19.09
C PRO A 155 -9.38 9.51 19.20
N SER A 156 -8.09 9.63 18.89
CA SER A 156 -7.21 8.49 18.69
C SER A 156 -7.21 7.72 20.00
N GLN A 157 -7.88 6.56 20.05
CA GLN A 157 -7.93 5.75 21.26
C GLN A 157 -6.46 5.45 21.62
N PRO A 158 -5.90 6.08 22.67
CA PRO A 158 -4.45 6.12 22.87
C PRO A 158 -3.98 4.68 22.96
N PRO A 159 -3.08 4.23 22.05
CA PRO A 159 -3.17 2.95 21.34
C PRO A 159 -3.50 1.77 22.24
N LYS A 160 -4.83 1.56 22.39
CA LYS A 160 -5.53 1.10 23.60
C LYS A 160 -4.58 0.77 24.76
N GLU A 161 -4.08 1.82 25.42
CA GLU A 161 -2.86 1.82 26.24
C GLU A 161 -2.78 0.52 27.02
N ALA A 162 -1.76 -0.28 26.70
CA ALA A 162 -1.70 -1.68 27.06
C ALA A 162 -1.41 -1.81 28.56
N ALA A 163 -2.48 -1.60 29.35
CA ALA A 163 -2.48 -1.51 30.81
C ALA A 163 -1.52 -2.56 31.36
N PRO A 164 -0.43 -2.13 32.04
CA PRO A 164 0.83 -2.85 32.10
C PRO A 164 0.57 -4.28 32.57
N ILE A 165 0.69 -5.21 31.62
CA ILE A 165 0.06 -6.53 31.75
C ILE A 165 0.76 -7.27 32.89
N SER A 166 0.13 -7.27 34.07
CA SER A 166 0.64 -7.92 35.28
C SER A 166 1.09 -9.32 34.93
N GLN A 167 2.20 -9.80 35.51
CA GLN A 167 2.81 -11.05 35.05
C GLN A 167 1.85 -12.26 35.16
N GLU A 168 0.87 -12.19 36.07
CA GLU A 168 -0.26 -13.13 36.21
C GLU A 168 -1.24 -13.13 35.01
N GLN A 169 -1.45 -11.99 34.35
CA GLN A 169 -2.22 -11.91 33.10
C GLN A 169 -1.41 -12.43 31.90
N LEU A 170 -0.07 -12.29 31.92
CA LEU A 170 0.82 -12.88 30.90
C LEU A 170 0.87 -14.42 30.98
N THR A 171 0.87 -15.00 32.19
CA THR A 171 0.78 -16.46 32.36
C THR A 171 -0.58 -16.99 31.92
N GLY A 172 -1.67 -16.33 32.29
CA GLY A 172 -3.03 -16.68 31.81
C GLY A 172 -3.16 -16.66 30.27
N ARG A 173 -2.54 -15.69 29.59
CA ARG A 173 -2.59 -15.59 28.12
C ARG A 173 -1.82 -16.70 27.39
N ARG A 174 -0.87 -17.37 28.05
CA ARG A 174 -0.10 -18.50 27.48
C ARG A 174 -0.84 -19.84 27.47
N VAL A 175 -2.02 -19.96 28.12
CA VAL A 175 -2.78 -21.23 28.22
C VAL A 175 -4.15 -21.18 27.53
N ARG A 176 -4.23 -20.56 26.35
CA ARG A 176 -5.09 -21.11 25.29
C ARG A 176 -4.27 -22.15 24.53
N ASN A 177 -4.35 -23.41 24.98
CA ASN A 177 -3.64 -24.53 24.38
C ASN A 177 -3.90 -24.57 22.85
N ALA A 178 -2.86 -24.63 22.04
CA ALA A 178 -2.98 -24.72 20.58
C ALA A 178 -3.82 -25.93 20.14
N GLU A 179 -3.87 -26.98 20.95
CA GLU A 179 -4.73 -28.15 20.78
C GLU A 179 -6.23 -27.84 20.97
N SER A 180 -6.62 -27.01 21.94
CA SER A 180 -8.03 -26.61 22.10
C SER A 180 -8.50 -25.72 20.96
N LEU A 181 -7.63 -24.84 20.44
CA LEU A 181 -7.90 -24.06 19.23
C LEU A 181 -8.00 -24.93 17.98
N ARG A 182 -7.19 -25.99 17.84
CA ARG A 182 -7.34 -26.99 16.76
C ARG A 182 -8.65 -27.77 16.88
N LYS A 183 -9.05 -28.17 18.10
CA LYS A 183 -10.32 -28.86 18.35
C LYS A 183 -11.50 -27.97 17.95
N GLN A 184 -11.53 -26.72 18.43
CA GLN A 184 -12.58 -25.76 18.11
C GLN A 184 -12.65 -25.46 16.60
N LEU A 185 -11.51 -25.31 15.92
CA LEU A 185 -11.48 -25.13 14.46
C LEU A 185 -12.05 -26.36 13.72
N LYS A 186 -11.74 -27.57 14.19
CA LYS A 186 -12.30 -28.81 13.63
C LYS A 186 -13.81 -28.90 13.84
N GLU A 187 -14.29 -28.66 15.06
CA GLU A 187 -15.71 -28.67 15.41
C GLU A 187 -16.51 -27.66 14.56
N VAL A 188 -15.97 -26.46 14.32
CA VAL A 188 -16.57 -25.49 13.41
C VAL A 188 -16.54 -26.00 11.96
N ALA A 189 -15.41 -26.50 11.46
CA ALA A 189 -15.30 -27.00 10.09
C ALA A 189 -16.27 -28.17 9.78
N GLU A 190 -16.51 -29.06 10.74
CA GLU A 190 -17.48 -30.16 10.62
C GLU A 190 -18.95 -29.68 10.51
N THR A 191 -19.24 -28.40 10.79
CA THR A 191 -20.56 -27.78 10.62
C THR A 191 -20.71 -26.89 9.38
N LEU A 192 -19.64 -26.69 8.59
CA LEU A 192 -19.66 -25.79 7.42
C LEU A 192 -20.02 -26.50 6.11
N GLY A 193 -20.73 -25.79 5.23
CA GLY A 193 -20.94 -26.20 3.85
C GLY A 193 -19.67 -26.08 3.01
N SER A 194 -19.61 -26.79 1.88
CA SER A 194 -18.45 -26.82 0.97
C SER A 194 -17.96 -25.43 0.54
N ARG A 195 -18.88 -24.50 0.27
CA ARG A 195 -18.57 -23.11 -0.13
C ARG A 195 -17.97 -22.27 1.00
N ASP A 196 -18.16 -22.63 2.26
CA ASP A 196 -17.59 -21.92 3.40
C ASP A 196 -16.31 -22.58 3.91
N LEU A 197 -16.19 -23.90 3.77
CA LEU A 197 -14.92 -24.62 3.90
C LEU A 197 -13.85 -24.08 2.95
N ASP A 198 -14.20 -23.78 1.69
CA ASP A 198 -13.30 -23.20 0.70
C ASP A 198 -12.76 -21.81 1.10
N LYS A 199 -13.62 -20.95 1.68
CA LYS A 199 -13.21 -19.65 2.25
C LYS A 199 -12.25 -19.82 3.43
N VAL A 200 -12.55 -20.74 4.35
CA VAL A 200 -11.71 -21.04 5.52
C VAL A 200 -10.35 -21.59 5.09
N LEU A 201 -10.31 -22.46 4.08
CA LEU A 201 -9.09 -23.06 3.54
C LEU A 201 -8.23 -22.00 2.82
N THR A 202 -8.85 -21.14 2.02
CA THR A 202 -8.20 -19.97 1.39
C THR A 202 -7.58 -19.03 2.42
N PHE A 203 -8.31 -18.72 3.51
CA PHE A 203 -7.79 -17.88 4.58
C PHE A 203 -6.67 -18.56 5.38
N ALA A 204 -6.75 -19.88 5.62
CA ALA A 204 -5.71 -20.65 6.28
C ALA A 204 -4.40 -20.67 5.47
N GLU A 205 -4.48 -20.83 4.14
CA GLU A 205 -3.32 -20.75 3.25
C GLU A 205 -2.75 -19.33 3.18
N PHE A 206 -3.58 -18.28 3.17
CA PHE A 206 -3.10 -16.90 3.30
C PHE A 206 -2.34 -16.67 4.62
N VAL A 207 -2.84 -17.16 5.75
CA VAL A 207 -2.17 -17.08 7.06
C VAL A 207 -0.86 -17.87 7.07
N ARG A 208 -0.82 -19.04 6.43
CA ARG A 208 0.38 -19.87 6.24
C ARG A 208 1.43 -19.13 5.40
N ALA A 209 1.05 -18.60 4.24
CA ALA A 209 1.92 -17.82 3.37
C ALA A 209 2.48 -16.58 4.09
N ARG A 210 1.63 -15.82 4.80
CA ARG A 210 2.05 -14.65 5.59
C ARG A 210 2.89 -15.00 6.83
N ARG A 211 2.91 -16.26 7.28
CA ARG A 211 3.86 -16.76 8.28
C ARG A 211 5.21 -17.09 7.64
N VAL A 212 5.23 -17.74 6.47
CA VAL A 212 6.46 -18.02 5.71
C VAL A 212 7.16 -16.72 5.34
N ALA A 213 6.45 -15.75 4.74
CA ALA A 213 7.02 -14.45 4.36
C ALA A 213 7.65 -13.70 5.55
N ARG A 214 6.99 -13.66 6.71
CA ARG A 214 7.56 -13.06 7.93
C ARG A 214 8.78 -13.83 8.47
N SER A 215 8.85 -15.15 8.29
CA SER A 215 10.04 -15.94 8.66
C SER A 215 11.23 -15.79 7.70
N TYR A 216 11.03 -15.14 6.54
CA TYR A 216 12.12 -14.67 5.69
C TYR A 216 12.56 -13.26 6.09
N ALA A 217 11.62 -12.32 6.30
CA ALA A 217 11.93 -10.96 6.77
C ALA A 217 12.76 -10.97 8.08
N GLN A 218 12.36 -11.78 9.06
CA GLN A 218 13.05 -11.93 10.35
C GLN A 218 14.49 -12.47 10.25
N ARG A 219 14.94 -12.95 9.07
CA ARG A 219 16.34 -13.35 8.83
C ARG A 219 17.19 -12.25 8.18
N HIS A 220 16.56 -11.21 7.63
CA HIS A 220 17.25 -10.14 6.92
C HIS A 220 17.56 -8.93 7.82
N ASP A 221 16.79 -8.73 8.90
CA ASP A 221 17.06 -7.74 9.97
C ASP A 221 18.14 -8.20 10.96
N GLY A 222 18.93 -9.24 10.65
CA GLY A 222 19.76 -9.97 11.61
C GLY A 222 21.28 -9.80 11.50
N VAL A 223 21.78 -9.12 10.46
CA VAL A 223 23.22 -9.05 10.15
C VAL A 223 23.61 -7.67 9.60
N GLU A 224 23.56 -6.64 10.44
CA GLU A 224 24.33 -5.40 10.25
C GLU A 224 24.44 -4.64 11.59
N GLY A 225 25.67 -4.34 12.03
CA GLY A 225 25.93 -3.66 13.31
C GLY A 225 27.00 -4.37 14.15
N GLY A 226 28.28 -4.02 13.94
CA GLY A 226 29.39 -4.58 14.72
C GLY A 226 30.75 -4.55 14.02
N VAL A 227 31.22 -3.37 13.61
CA VAL A 227 32.64 -3.13 13.30
C VAL A 227 33.05 -1.85 14.03
N GLU A 228 33.73 -2.02 15.16
CA GLU A 228 34.48 -0.95 15.84
C GLU A 228 35.95 -0.98 15.38
N GLU A 229 36.65 0.13 15.51
CA GLU A 229 37.95 0.39 14.88
C GLU A 229 39.03 0.72 15.95
N SER A 230 40.29 0.32 15.70
CA SER A 230 41.50 0.57 16.52
C SER A 230 41.56 -0.19 17.88
N ASP A 231 42.72 -0.49 18.50
CA ASP A 231 44.14 -0.23 18.14
C ASP A 231 45.09 -1.25 18.84
N HIS A 232 46.33 -1.42 18.31
CA HIS A 232 47.49 -2.16 18.87
C HIS A 232 47.31 -3.69 19.14
N ASP A 233 48.37 -4.51 19.28
CA ASP A 233 49.83 -4.27 19.38
C ASP A 233 50.65 -5.28 18.53
N SER A 234 51.98 -5.16 18.52
CA SER A 234 52.93 -5.89 17.66
C SER A 234 53.62 -7.09 18.33
N ASP A 235 53.96 -8.16 17.59
CA ASP A 235 55.19 -8.95 17.83
C ASP A 235 55.69 -9.73 16.57
N HIS A 236 56.89 -10.30 16.68
CA HIS A 236 57.83 -10.71 15.62
C HIS A 236 57.58 -12.02 14.82
N GLY A 237 58.13 -12.02 13.59
CA GLY A 237 58.82 -13.18 12.96
C GLY A 237 58.20 -13.71 11.65
N GLU A 238 58.95 -14.24 10.67
CA GLU A 238 60.42 -14.31 10.48
C GLU A 238 60.71 -14.81 9.03
N LEU A 239 61.35 -13.99 8.16
CA LEU A 239 61.98 -14.37 6.86
C LEU A 239 61.03 -14.98 5.78
N ASP A 240 61.30 -15.15 4.47
CA ASP A 240 62.40 -14.86 3.50
C ASP A 240 61.76 -14.96 2.06
N ASP A 241 62.29 -14.58 0.89
CA ASP A 241 63.55 -13.95 0.40
C ASP A 241 63.31 -13.30 -1.01
N ASP A 242 64.27 -12.51 -1.48
CA ASP A 242 64.68 -12.10 -2.85
C ASP A 242 63.83 -11.20 -3.81
N SER A 243 64.51 -10.14 -4.25
CA SER A 243 64.53 -9.34 -5.51
C SER A 243 63.30 -9.01 -6.39
N ALA A 244 63.36 -7.78 -6.90
CA ALA A 244 62.47 -7.16 -7.89
C ALA A 244 63.06 -7.25 -9.35
N PRO A 245 62.39 -6.72 -10.41
CA PRO A 245 62.45 -7.29 -11.77
C PRO A 245 63.36 -6.44 -12.73
N PRO A 246 63.27 -6.42 -14.11
CA PRO A 246 62.05 -6.15 -14.90
C PRO A 246 61.91 -6.76 -16.35
N SER A 247 60.67 -6.66 -16.87
CA SER A 247 60.30 -6.26 -18.25
C SER A 247 60.20 -7.25 -19.45
N SER A 248 59.28 -6.87 -20.35
CA SER A 248 59.35 -6.93 -21.83
C SER A 248 58.85 -8.17 -22.61
N THR A 249 57.69 -7.99 -23.29
CA THR A 249 57.27 -8.61 -24.59
C THR A 249 57.05 -10.15 -24.61
N GLU A 250 56.33 -10.79 -25.56
CA GLU A 250 55.69 -10.37 -26.83
C GLU A 250 54.19 -10.74 -26.91
N ALA A 251 53.55 -10.45 -28.05
CA ALA A 251 52.18 -10.87 -28.41
C ALA A 251 52.19 -11.79 -29.65
N SER A 252 51.02 -12.35 -30.01
CA SER A 252 50.79 -13.30 -31.13
C SER A 252 51.27 -14.73 -30.85
N SER A 253 50.61 -15.81 -31.30
CA SER A 253 49.58 -15.94 -32.35
C SER A 253 48.43 -16.88 -31.93
N ALA A 254 47.28 -16.73 -32.60
CA ALA A 254 46.15 -17.66 -32.51
C ALA A 254 46.43 -19.00 -33.21
N ARG A 255 45.50 -19.95 -33.01
CA ARG A 255 45.41 -21.25 -33.68
C ARG A 255 43.95 -21.55 -34.05
#